data_AF-A0A1M6VHV9-F1
#
_entry.id   AF-A0A1M6VHV9-F1
#
_cell.length_a   1.000
_cell.length_b   1.000
_cell.length_c   1.000
_cell.angle_alpha   90.00
_cell.angle_beta   90.00
_cell.angle_gamma   90.00
#
_symmetry.space_group_name_H-M   'P 1'
#
loop_
_entity.id
_entity.type
_entity.pdbx_description
1 polymer ?
#
loop_
_entity_poly.entity_id
_entity_poly.type
_entity_poly.pdbx_seq_one_letter_code
_entity_poly.pdbx_strand_id
1 'polypeptide(L)'
;MGPGSGPACDLTLNSILPPALREKYQHPAVIRKVLAESRTIAIVGLSADRQKASHFVATYLQYAGYRIIPVNPHAQEILGERTYPDLRSIPEPVDVVDVFRPAHECPEYARQAVEIGARTLWLQLRIVSLEAAQIAEAGGLQVVMDRCIKMEHGRYNGSMHWVGMNTGIITARRARRWF
;
A
#
# COMPACT_ATOMS: atom_id res chain seq x y z
N MET A 1 -33.61 18.62 -20.61
CA MET A 1 -32.95 18.98 -19.34
C MET A 1 -32.94 17.73 -18.46
N GLY A 2 -31.84 16.97 -18.48
CA GLY A 2 -31.64 15.82 -17.60
C GLY A 2 -30.75 16.22 -16.42
N PRO A 3 -30.98 15.70 -15.20
CA PRO A 3 -30.15 16.02 -14.05
C PRO A 3 -28.79 15.32 -14.24
N GLY A 4 -27.76 16.11 -14.52
CA GLY A 4 -26.38 15.63 -14.60
C GLY A 4 -25.91 15.19 -13.22
N SER A 5 -25.95 13.88 -12.98
CA SER A 5 -25.24 13.22 -11.88
C SER A 5 -23.74 13.22 -12.19
N GLY A 6 -23.08 14.37 -12.03
CA GLY A 6 -21.63 14.40 -11.97
C GLY A 6 -21.21 13.69 -10.68
N PRO A 7 -20.45 12.59 -10.73
CA PRO A 7 -19.90 12.02 -9.51
C PRO A 7 -18.94 13.04 -8.93
N ALA A 8 -18.95 13.15 -7.59
CA ALA A 8 -18.02 13.93 -6.80
C ALA A 8 -16.60 13.80 -7.38
N CYS A 9 -15.86 14.93 -7.47
CA CYS A 9 -14.51 15.00 -8.00
C CYS A 9 -13.70 13.75 -7.65
N ASP A 10 -13.53 12.88 -8.66
CA ASP A 10 -12.59 11.78 -8.63
C ASP A 10 -11.26 12.42 -8.25
N LEU A 11 -10.65 11.97 -7.16
CA LEU A 11 -9.25 12.27 -6.91
C LEU A 11 -8.48 11.47 -7.96
N THR A 12 -8.51 11.94 -9.20
CA THR A 12 -7.54 11.63 -10.24
C THR A 12 -6.20 12.20 -9.77
N LEU A 13 -5.62 11.55 -8.76
CA LEU A 13 -4.18 11.38 -8.76
C LEU A 13 -3.86 10.87 -10.17
N ASN A 14 -3.01 11.59 -10.90
CA ASN A 14 -2.63 11.36 -12.31
C ASN A 14 -2.09 9.94 -12.51
N SER A 15 -2.98 8.96 -12.44
CA SER A 15 -2.70 7.56 -12.58
C SER A 15 -2.60 7.29 -14.06
N ILE A 16 -1.51 6.67 -14.48
CA ILE A 16 -1.32 6.27 -15.87
C ILE A 16 -2.18 5.04 -16.24
N LEU A 17 -2.93 4.48 -15.29
CA LEU A 17 -3.81 3.34 -15.51
C LEU A 17 -5.09 3.74 -16.26
N PRO A 18 -5.47 2.99 -17.31
CA PRO A 18 -6.79 3.07 -17.92
C PRO A 18 -7.91 2.85 -16.88
N PRO A 19 -9.11 3.42 -17.08
CA PRO A 19 -10.23 3.30 -16.14
C PRO A 19 -10.55 1.86 -15.71
N ALA A 20 -10.53 0.90 -16.63
CA ALA A 20 -10.80 -0.51 -16.32
C ALA A 20 -9.75 -1.11 -15.35
N LEU A 21 -8.48 -0.73 -15.49
CA LEU A 21 -7.43 -1.20 -14.59
C LEU A 21 -7.44 -0.45 -13.25
N ARG A 22 -7.88 0.81 -13.23
CA ARG A 22 -8.15 1.53 -11.98
C ARG A 22 -9.26 0.85 -11.18
N GLU A 23 -10.37 0.50 -11.83
CA GLU A 23 -11.47 -0.21 -11.18
C GLU A 23 -11.00 -1.55 -10.58
N LYS A 24 -10.11 -2.25 -11.27
CA LYS A 24 -9.54 -3.52 -10.79
C LYS A 24 -8.56 -3.35 -9.63
N TYR A 25 -7.52 -2.53 -9.79
CA TYR A 25 -6.37 -2.46 -8.87
C TYR A 25 -6.43 -1.33 -7.84
N GLN A 26 -7.44 -0.46 -7.93
CA GLN A 26 -7.64 0.67 -7.01
C GLN A 26 -9.03 0.63 -6.38
N HIS A 27 -9.68 -0.54 -6.38
CA HIS A 27 -11.04 -0.71 -5.88
C HIS A 27 -11.14 -0.39 -4.36
N PRO A 28 -11.98 0.57 -3.94
CA PRO A 28 -12.08 0.99 -2.54
C PRO A 28 -12.38 -0.15 -1.55
N ALA A 29 -13.24 -1.11 -1.93
CA ALA A 29 -13.58 -2.22 -1.04
C ALA A 29 -12.39 -3.16 -0.79
N VAL A 30 -11.55 -3.40 -1.80
CA VAL A 30 -10.35 -4.24 -1.68
C VAL A 30 -9.34 -3.53 -0.79
N ILE A 31 -9.05 -2.26 -1.06
CA ILE A 31 -8.14 -1.43 -0.27
C ILE A 31 -8.54 -1.42 1.21
N ARG A 32 -9.82 -1.16 1.50
CA ARG A 32 -10.33 -1.14 2.88
C ARG A 32 -10.19 -2.49 3.57
N LYS A 33 -10.46 -3.59 2.86
CA LYS A 33 -10.31 -4.94 3.38
C LYS A 33 -8.86 -5.23 3.74
N VAL A 34 -7.93 -4.97 2.82
CA VAL A 34 -6.48 -5.13 3.05
C VAL A 34 -6.04 -4.35 4.29
N LEU A 35 -6.40 -3.07 4.38
CA LEU A 35 -5.99 -2.21 5.50
C LEU A 35 -6.58 -2.68 6.84
N ALA A 36 -7.81 -3.21 6.85
CA ALA A 36 -8.47 -3.65 8.09
C ALA A 36 -7.99 -5.02 8.58
N GLU A 37 -7.63 -5.91 7.66
CA GLU A 37 -7.29 -7.31 7.98
C GLU A 37 -5.77 -7.55 8.12
N SER A 38 -4.94 -6.61 7.70
CA SER A 38 -3.47 -6.74 7.76
C SER A 38 -2.91 -6.21 9.07
N ARG A 39 -1.83 -6.83 9.55
CA ARG A 39 -1.04 -6.39 10.71
C ARG A 39 0.44 -6.26 10.39
N THR A 40 0.98 -7.13 9.54
CA THR A 40 2.41 -7.16 9.22
C THR A 40 2.66 -6.72 7.78
N ILE A 41 3.45 -5.67 7.60
CA ILE A 41 3.75 -5.07 6.30
C ILE A 41 5.26 -5.14 6.07
N ALA A 42 5.68 -5.88 5.04
CA ALA A 42 7.06 -5.85 4.57
C ALA A 42 7.24 -4.71 3.56
N ILE A 43 8.16 -3.78 3.83
CA ILE A 43 8.39 -2.62 2.97
C ILE A 43 9.68 -2.81 2.18
N VAL A 44 9.53 -3.09 0.88
CA VAL A 44 10.64 -3.27 -0.07
C VAL A 44 11.17 -1.92 -0.52
N GLY A 45 12.47 -1.71 -0.34
CA GLY A 45 13.12 -0.43 -0.62
C GLY A 45 12.90 0.59 0.50
N LEU A 46 12.67 0.14 1.73
CA LEU A 46 12.63 1.03 2.88
C LEU A 46 14.00 1.68 3.11
N SER A 47 14.05 3.01 3.12
CA SER A 47 15.29 3.77 3.30
C SER A 47 15.44 4.26 4.74
N ALA A 48 16.68 4.28 5.25
CA ALA A 48 17.02 4.92 6.52
C ALA A 48 17.00 6.45 6.43
N ASP A 49 17.05 7.01 5.21
CA ASP A 49 16.98 8.45 4.97
C ASP A 49 15.56 8.97 5.24
N ARG A 50 15.46 9.85 6.25
CA ARG A 50 14.21 10.46 6.70
C ARG A 50 13.53 11.31 5.64
N GLN A 51 14.23 11.73 4.59
CA GLN A 51 13.65 12.51 3.50
C GLN A 51 12.93 11.62 2.46
N LYS A 52 13.12 10.30 2.50
CA LYS A 52 12.51 9.37 1.54
C LYS A 52 11.07 9.07 1.92
N ALA A 53 10.22 8.98 0.88
CA ALA A 53 8.81 8.65 1.05
C ALA A 53 8.58 7.32 1.79
N SER A 54 9.39 6.29 1.52
CA SER A 54 9.30 5.00 2.21
C SER A 54 9.51 5.13 3.72
N HIS A 55 10.44 5.98 4.15
CA HIS A 55 10.67 6.25 5.58
C HIS A 55 9.44 6.89 6.23
N PHE A 56 8.90 7.95 5.63
CA PHE A 56 7.71 8.63 6.16
C PHE A 56 6.47 7.71 6.22
N VAL A 57 6.29 6.84 5.21
CA VAL A 57 5.19 5.87 5.18
C VAL A 57 5.37 4.83 6.27
N ALA A 58 6.57 4.26 6.41
CA ALA A 58 6.88 3.28 7.45
C ALA A 58 6.65 3.83 8.86
N THR A 59 7.16 5.02 9.17
CA THR A 59 6.96 5.68 10.48
C THR A 59 5.47 5.90 10.77
N TYR A 60 4.70 6.34 9.77
CA TYR A 60 3.26 6.53 9.92
C TYR A 60 2.54 5.21 10.23
N LEU A 61 2.88 4.13 9.51
CA LEU A 61 2.25 2.83 9.71
C LEU A 61 2.63 2.19 11.05
N GLN A 62 3.88 2.33 11.50
CA GLN A 62 4.28 1.92 12.86
C GLN A 62 3.46 2.66 13.92
N TYR A 63 3.31 3.98 13.77
CA TYR A 63 2.48 4.78 14.69
C TYR A 63 1.01 4.36 14.65
N ALA A 64 0.51 3.93 13.49
CA ALA A 64 -0.85 3.38 13.34
C ALA A 64 -1.00 1.95 13.88
N GLY A 65 0.07 1.34 14.42
CA GLY A 65 0.04 0.02 15.06
C GLY A 65 0.33 -1.17 14.15
N TYR A 66 0.80 -0.95 12.92
CA TYR A 66 1.27 -2.03 12.06
C TYR A 66 2.69 -2.47 12.45
N ARG A 67 2.96 -3.78 12.33
CA ARG A 67 4.30 -4.36 12.39
C ARG A 67 4.99 -4.10 11.05
N ILE A 68 6.11 -3.38 11.04
CA ILE A 68 6.85 -3.05 9.80
C ILE A 68 8.12 -3.88 9.70
N ILE A 69 8.27 -4.61 8.60
CA ILE A 69 9.48 -5.38 8.29
C ILE A 69 10.24 -4.68 7.15
N PRO A 70 11.38 -4.03 7.43
CA PRO A 70 12.22 -3.42 6.40
C PRO A 70 12.85 -4.47 5.49
N VAL A 71 12.77 -4.25 4.17
CA VAL A 71 13.54 -5.04 3.18
C VAL A 71 14.46 -4.10 2.40
N ASN A 72 15.76 -4.16 2.73
CA ASN A 72 16.82 -3.36 2.14
C ASN A 72 18.20 -4.02 2.37
N PRO A 73 18.91 -4.47 1.32
CA PRO A 73 20.21 -5.15 1.48
C PRO A 73 21.35 -4.26 1.99
N HIS A 74 21.17 -2.94 2.04
CA HIS A 74 22.21 -1.98 2.41
C HIS A 74 22.12 -1.46 3.85
N ALA A 75 21.14 -1.90 4.62
CA ALA A 75 20.94 -1.49 6.01
C ALA A 75 20.72 -2.71 6.91
N GLN A 76 21.21 -2.65 8.15
CA GLN A 76 20.99 -3.72 9.14
C GLN A 76 19.75 -3.45 9.99
N GLU A 77 19.45 -2.18 10.27
CA GLU A 77 18.33 -1.75 11.09
C GLU A 77 17.76 -0.43 10.56
N ILE A 78 16.43 -0.32 10.52
CA ILE A 78 15.70 0.90 10.15
C ILE A 78 14.51 1.04 11.08
N LEU A 79 14.32 2.22 11.68
CA LEU A 79 13.19 2.51 12.59
C LEU A 79 13.08 1.54 13.78
N GLY A 80 14.21 1.08 14.32
CA GLY A 80 14.24 0.11 15.42
C GLY A 80 13.95 -1.33 14.99
N GLU A 81 13.79 -1.57 13.68
CA GLU A 81 13.40 -2.85 13.12
C GLU A 81 14.56 -3.50 12.37
N ARG A 82 14.77 -4.80 12.61
CA ARG A 82 15.73 -5.60 11.86
C ARG A 82 15.37 -5.58 10.38
N THR A 83 16.36 -5.27 9.54
CA THR A 83 16.21 -5.24 8.08
C THR A 83 16.65 -6.57 7.46
N TYR A 84 15.95 -6.98 6.40
CA TYR A 84 16.27 -8.18 5.62
C TYR A 84 16.72 -7.81 4.20
N PRO A 85 17.60 -8.60 3.57
CA PRO A 85 18.09 -8.29 2.23
C PRO A 85 17.04 -8.52 1.14
N ASP A 86 16.14 -9.46 1.35
CA ASP A 86 15.03 -9.79 0.47
C ASP A 86 13.83 -10.33 1.25
N LEU A 87 12.71 -10.57 0.56
CA LEU A 87 11.47 -11.05 1.18
C LEU A 87 11.62 -12.49 1.69
N ARG A 88 12.37 -13.34 0.99
CA ARG A 88 12.59 -14.76 1.32
C ARG A 88 13.34 -14.96 2.63
N SER A 89 14.11 -13.95 3.04
CA SER A 89 14.87 -13.96 4.29
C SER A 89 14.01 -13.65 5.52
N ILE A 90 12.74 -13.28 5.35
CA ILE A 90 11.83 -12.94 6.46
C ILE A 90 11.33 -14.24 7.12
N PRO A 91 11.57 -14.44 8.43
CA PRO A 91 11.19 -15.69 9.12
C PRO A 91 9.74 -15.71 9.63
N GLU A 92 9.00 -14.62 9.46
CA GLU A 92 7.64 -14.42 9.98
C GLU A 92 6.62 -14.15 8.86
N PRO A 93 5.34 -14.48 9.04
CA PRO A 93 4.31 -14.23 8.02
C PRO A 93 4.15 -12.75 7.66
N VAL A 94 3.97 -12.46 6.37
CA VAL A 94 3.76 -11.12 5.82
C VAL A 94 2.34 -11.00 5.25
N ASP A 95 1.60 -9.96 5.65
CA ASP A 95 0.27 -9.73 5.10
C ASP A 95 0.33 -8.93 3.81
N VAL A 96 1.13 -7.86 3.82
CA VAL A 96 1.28 -6.94 2.70
C VAL A 96 2.75 -6.76 2.36
N VAL A 97 3.09 -6.95 1.09
CA VAL A 97 4.38 -6.55 0.53
C VAL A 97 4.19 -5.19 -0.13
N ASP A 98 4.72 -4.13 0.50
CA ASP A 98 4.64 -2.75 0.04
C ASP A 98 5.93 -2.33 -0.67
N VAL A 99 5.84 -2.01 -1.97
CA VAL A 99 7.01 -1.86 -2.85
C VAL A 99 7.27 -0.40 -3.19
N PHE A 100 8.47 0.08 -2.87
CA PHE A 100 9.01 1.39 -3.24
C PHE A 100 10.13 1.32 -4.30
N ARG A 101 10.25 0.18 -4.97
CA ARG A 101 11.25 -0.05 -6.04
C ARG A 101 10.67 0.24 -7.43
N PRO A 102 11.51 0.60 -8.41
CA PRO A 102 11.05 0.90 -9.78
C PRO A 102 10.23 -0.23 -10.40
N ALA A 103 9.29 0.12 -11.29
CA ALA A 103 8.35 -0.82 -11.91
C ALA A 103 8.98 -2.04 -12.59
N HIS A 104 10.18 -1.89 -13.16
CA HIS A 104 10.91 -2.97 -13.82
C HIS A 104 11.47 -4.02 -12.84
N GLU A 105 11.64 -3.67 -11.56
CA GLU A 105 12.06 -4.60 -10.51
C GLU A 105 10.86 -5.30 -9.85
N CYS A 106 9.64 -4.75 -9.98
CA CYS A 106 8.44 -5.27 -9.33
C CYS A 106 8.08 -6.74 -9.66
N PRO A 107 8.29 -7.26 -10.90
CA PRO A 107 8.02 -8.66 -11.20
C PRO A 107 8.78 -9.62 -10.30
N GLU A 108 10.02 -9.29 -9.94
CA GLU A 108 10.82 -10.12 -9.04
C GLU A 108 10.28 -10.10 -7.61
N TYR A 109 9.91 -8.93 -7.10
CA TYR A 109 9.28 -8.82 -5.78
C TYR A 109 7.90 -9.47 -5.73
N ALA A 110 7.16 -9.51 -6.85
CA ALA A 110 5.91 -10.26 -6.94
C ALA A 110 6.15 -11.76 -6.79
N ARG A 111 7.17 -12.33 -7.45
CA ARG A 111 7.52 -13.76 -7.28
C ARG A 111 7.87 -14.07 -5.84
N GLN A 112 8.72 -13.26 -5.23
CA GLN A 112 9.09 -13.46 -3.83
C GLN A 112 7.89 -13.30 -2.89
N ALA A 113 6.98 -12.35 -3.15
CA ALA A 113 5.75 -12.19 -2.37
C ALA A 113 4.87 -13.44 -2.43
N VAL A 114 4.75 -14.07 -3.61
CA VAL A 114 4.06 -15.35 -3.78
C VAL A 114 4.78 -16.47 -3.02
N GLU A 115 6.11 -16.57 -3.14
CA GLU A 115 6.91 -17.60 -2.47
C GLU A 115 6.77 -17.58 -0.95
N ILE A 116 6.75 -16.39 -0.33
CA ILE A 116 6.59 -16.26 1.13
C ILE A 116 5.12 -16.38 1.59
N GLY A 117 4.19 -16.58 0.66
CA GLY A 117 2.76 -16.69 0.96
C GLY A 117 2.14 -15.39 1.47
N ALA A 118 2.60 -14.23 0.97
CA ALA A 118 1.98 -12.96 1.31
C ALA A 118 0.52 -12.91 0.83
N ARG A 119 -0.32 -12.09 1.48
CA ARG A 119 -1.74 -11.97 1.08
C ARG A 119 -1.97 -10.91 0.00
N THR A 120 -1.17 -9.85 0.03
CA THR A 120 -1.32 -8.69 -0.87
C THR A 120 0.03 -8.18 -1.36
N LEU A 121 0.11 -7.90 -2.66
CA LEU A 121 1.15 -7.06 -3.26
C LEU A 121 0.63 -5.62 -3.40
N TRP A 122 1.34 -4.67 -2.83
CA TRP A 122 1.02 -3.24 -2.89
C TRP A 122 2.14 -2.47 -3.59
N LEU A 123 1.84 -1.89 -4.74
CA LEU A 123 2.77 -1.02 -5.48
C LEU A 123 2.43 0.44 -5.19
N GLN A 124 3.40 1.19 -4.65
CA GLN A 124 3.21 2.58 -4.24
C GLN A 124 2.91 3.53 -5.42
N LEU A 125 2.64 4.81 -5.09
CA LEU A 125 2.33 5.83 -6.08
C LEU A 125 3.37 5.88 -7.21
N ARG A 126 2.85 5.97 -8.44
CA ARG A 126 3.58 6.02 -9.71
C ARG A 126 4.37 4.74 -10.04
N ILE A 127 4.11 3.65 -9.32
CA ILE A 127 4.66 2.33 -9.63
C ILE A 127 3.52 1.48 -10.21
N VAL A 128 3.61 1.24 -11.52
CA VAL A 128 2.66 0.44 -12.29
C VAL A 128 3.42 -0.67 -13.00
N SER A 129 3.09 -1.92 -12.71
CA SER A 129 3.65 -3.09 -13.39
C SER A 129 2.56 -4.15 -13.56
N LEU A 130 2.10 -4.32 -14.80
CA LEU A 130 1.07 -5.31 -15.11
C LEU A 130 1.61 -6.73 -15.04
N GLU A 131 2.89 -6.92 -15.35
CA GLU A 131 3.57 -8.21 -15.19
C GLU A 131 3.63 -8.62 -13.73
N ALA A 132 4.02 -7.71 -12.83
CA ALA A 132 4.01 -7.98 -11.39
C ALA A 132 2.61 -8.33 -10.88
N ALA A 133 1.58 -7.63 -11.38
CA ALA A 133 0.19 -7.93 -11.05
C ALA A 133 -0.24 -9.33 -11.52
N GLN A 134 0.09 -9.71 -12.76
CA GLN A 134 -0.21 -11.04 -13.29
C GLN A 134 0.46 -12.15 -12.48
N ILE A 135 1.73 -11.98 -12.11
CA ILE A 135 2.47 -12.93 -11.26
C ILE A 135 1.79 -13.08 -9.91
N ALA A 136 1.47 -11.96 -9.25
CA ALA A 136 0.83 -11.96 -7.93
C ALA A 136 -0.57 -12.60 -7.99
N GLU A 137 -1.39 -12.24 -8.97
CA GLU A 137 -2.73 -12.80 -9.15
C GLU A 137 -2.69 -14.31 -9.44
N ALA A 138 -1.76 -14.76 -10.29
CA ALA A 138 -1.56 -16.19 -10.55
C ALA A 138 -1.14 -16.96 -9.29
N GLY A 139 -0.41 -16.31 -8.37
CA GLY A 139 -0.08 -16.83 -7.05
C GLY A 139 -1.16 -16.65 -5.98
N GLY A 140 -2.33 -16.10 -6.33
CA GLY A 140 -3.46 -15.93 -5.41
C GLY A 140 -3.41 -14.67 -4.53
N LEU A 141 -2.50 -13.75 -4.79
CA LEU A 141 -2.38 -12.50 -4.04
C LEU A 141 -3.41 -11.47 -4.53
N GLN A 142 -3.89 -10.64 -3.60
CA GLN A 142 -4.55 -9.39 -3.97
C GLN A 142 -3.51 -8.39 -4.47
N VAL A 143 -3.88 -7.53 -5.42
CA VAL A 143 -2.99 -6.51 -5.96
C VAL A 143 -3.61 -5.13 -5.82
N VAL A 144 -2.86 -4.22 -5.21
CA VAL A 144 -3.14 -2.78 -5.24
C VAL A 144 -1.95 -2.10 -5.90
N MET A 145 -2.18 -1.19 -6.86
CA MET A 145 -1.08 -0.48 -7.50
C MET A 145 -1.40 0.99 -7.73
N ASP A 146 -0.33 1.80 -7.78
CA ASP A 146 -0.41 3.24 -7.97
C ASP A 146 -1.31 3.92 -6.92
N ARG A 147 -1.12 3.49 -5.66
CA ARG A 147 -1.77 4.03 -4.47
C ARG A 147 -0.78 4.10 -3.32
N CYS A 148 -0.86 5.13 -2.51
CA CYS A 148 -0.05 5.21 -1.30
C CYS A 148 -0.80 4.60 -0.13
N ILE A 149 -0.24 3.56 0.48
CA ILE A 149 -0.87 2.87 1.61
C ILE A 149 -1.14 3.81 2.79
N LYS A 150 -0.25 4.77 3.07
CA LYS A 150 -0.45 5.81 4.08
C LYS A 150 -1.65 6.70 3.75
N MET A 151 -1.79 7.12 2.49
CA MET A 151 -2.88 8.00 2.08
C MET A 151 -4.21 7.27 2.15
N GLU A 152 -4.28 6.03 1.68
CA GLU A 152 -5.48 5.19 1.76
C GLU A 152 -5.83 4.86 3.22
N HIS A 153 -4.85 4.53 4.06
CA HIS A 153 -5.07 4.35 5.50
C HIS A 153 -5.60 5.63 6.15
N GLY A 154 -5.00 6.78 5.87
CA GLY A 154 -5.46 8.08 6.35
C GLY A 154 -6.87 8.42 5.89
N ARG A 155 -7.22 8.05 4.65
CA ARG A 155 -8.55 8.23 4.05
C ARG A 155 -9.62 7.43 4.77
N TYR A 156 -9.38 6.14 5.05
CA TYR A 156 -10.41 5.22 5.59
C TYR A 156 -10.40 5.07 7.12
N ASN A 157 -9.22 5.10 7.75
CA ASN A 157 -9.04 4.80 9.16
C ASN A 157 -8.49 5.99 9.97
N GLY A 158 -7.99 7.02 9.29
CA GLY A 158 -7.33 8.15 9.91
C GLY A 158 -8.17 9.43 10.01
N SER A 159 -7.50 10.46 10.53
CA SER A 159 -8.08 11.79 10.72
C SER A 159 -7.95 12.69 9.49
N MET A 160 -7.77 12.14 8.28
CA MET A 160 -7.43 12.94 7.09
C MET A 160 -8.53 13.96 6.73
N HIS A 161 -9.79 13.63 7.02
CA HIS A 161 -10.92 14.56 6.90
C HIS A 161 -10.86 15.74 7.89
N TRP A 162 -10.25 15.57 9.07
CA TRP A 162 -10.10 16.64 10.07
C TRP A 162 -9.09 17.71 9.65
N VAL A 163 -8.13 17.36 8.79
CA VAL A 163 -7.16 18.32 8.22
C VAL A 163 -7.65 18.90 6.89
N GLY A 164 -8.96 18.81 6.60
CA GLY A 164 -9.59 19.45 5.45
C GLY A 164 -9.38 18.73 4.11
N MET A 165 -8.84 17.51 4.09
CA MET A 165 -8.72 16.75 2.84
C MET A 165 -10.04 16.06 2.50
N ASN A 166 -10.47 16.18 1.24
CA ASN A 166 -11.63 15.47 0.72
C ASN A 166 -11.32 13.96 0.64
N THR A 167 -11.87 13.18 1.56
CA THR A 167 -11.70 11.72 1.60
C THR A 167 -12.68 10.97 0.70
N GLY A 168 -13.62 11.67 0.04
CA GLY A 168 -14.70 11.03 -0.72
C GLY A 168 -15.58 10.06 0.09
N ILE A 169 -15.52 10.13 1.42
CA ILE A 169 -16.30 9.29 2.34
C ILE A 169 -17.24 10.21 3.10
N ILE A 170 -18.54 9.97 2.97
CA ILE A 170 -19.57 10.62 3.79
C ILE A 170 -20.10 9.56 4.75
N THR A 171 -19.90 9.76 6.06
CA THR A 171 -20.38 8.85 7.10
C THR A 171 -20.84 9.61 8.33
N ALA A 172 -21.96 9.19 8.92
CA ALA A 172 -22.43 9.68 10.22
C ALA A 172 -21.81 8.92 11.40
N ARG A 173 -21.05 7.85 11.15
CA ARG A 173 -20.42 7.02 12.19
C ARG A 173 -19.06 7.61 12.57
N ARG A 174 -18.82 7.78 13.87
CA ARG A 174 -17.49 8.15 14.39
C ARG A 174 -16.52 7.01 14.07
N ALA A 175 -15.42 7.31 13.38
CA ALA A 175 -14.34 6.35 13.19
C ALA A 175 -13.84 5.89 14.58
N ARG A 176 -13.60 4.58 14.74
CA ARG A 176 -13.00 4.06 15.98
C ARG A 176 -11.64 4.73 16.14
N ARG A 177 -11.53 5.61 17.14
CA ARG A 177 -10.25 6.18 17.57
C ARG A 177 -9.40 5.02 18.05
N TRP A 178 -8.27 4.80 17.40
CA TRP A 178 -7.15 4.08 18.02
C TRP A 178 -6.35 5.14 18.78
N PHE A 179 -6.79 5.42 20.00
CA PHE A 179 -6.08 6.12 21.07
C PHE A 179 -6.48 5.44 22.38
#